data_AF-A0A9P1H993-F1
#
_entry.id   AF-A0A9P1H993-F1
#
_cell.length_a   1.000
_cell.length_b   1.000
_cell.length_c   1.000
_cell.angle_alpha   90.00
_cell.angle_beta   90.00
_cell.angle_gamma   90.00
#
_symmetry.space_group_name_H-M   'P 1'
#
loop_
_entity.id
_entity.type
_entity.pdbx_description
1 polymer ?
#
loop_
_entity_poly.entity_id
_entity_poly.type
_entity_poly.pdbx_seq_one_letter_code
_entity_poly.pdbx_strand_id
1 'polypeptide(L)' 'MLTLVPSACIPALVLASANAYKLWNDHWEHWSHLPPLEERTEYPYQNVRSRNFSWGDGDKNVNYHNHDKVK' A
#
# COMPACT_ATOMS: atom_id res chain seq x y z
N MET A 1 10.69 -19.89 31.33
CA MET A 1 10.31 -19.58 29.92
C MET A 1 9.40 -18.34 29.77
N LEU A 2 8.79 -17.76 30.83
CA LEU A 2 7.87 -16.62 30.67
C LEU A 2 8.54 -15.21 30.68
N THR A 3 9.82 -15.11 31.02
CA THR A 3 10.53 -13.81 31.16
C THR A 3 11.32 -13.36 29.93
N LEU A 4 11.53 -14.26 28.96
CA LEU A 4 12.30 -13.97 27.73
C LEU A 4 11.45 -13.33 26.61
N VAL A 5 10.14 -13.52 26.64
CA VAL A 5 9.23 -12.97 25.61
C VAL A 5 9.16 -11.44 25.67
N PRO A 6 8.84 -10.78 26.80
CA PRO A 6 8.71 -9.32 26.81
C PRO A 6 10.05 -8.59 26.59
N SER A 7 11.18 -9.17 27.02
CA SER A 7 12.50 -8.54 26.92
C SER A 7 13.07 -8.54 25.50
N ALA A 8 12.70 -9.50 24.64
CA ALA A 8 13.08 -9.50 23.23
C ALA A 8 12.01 -8.91 22.31
N CYS A 9 10.73 -9.19 22.58
CA CYS A 9 9.63 -8.73 21.71
C CYS A 9 9.47 -7.21 21.74
N ILE A 10 9.55 -6.58 22.92
CA ILE A 10 9.32 -5.12 23.02
C ILE A 10 10.42 -4.35 22.27
N PRO A 11 11.73 -4.59 22.48
CA PRO A 11 12.76 -3.90 21.71
C PRO A 11 12.68 -4.20 20.21
N ALA A 12 12.39 -5.44 19.82
CA ALA A 12 12.23 -5.81 18.42
C ALA A 12 11.07 -5.05 17.74
N LEU A 13 9.92 -4.92 18.42
CA LEU A 13 8.78 -4.16 17.92
C LEU A 13 9.08 -2.67 17.81
N VAL A 14 9.80 -2.08 18.76
CA VAL A 14 10.20 -0.66 18.69
C VAL A 14 11.10 -0.42 17.48
N LEU A 15 12.13 -1.25 17.29
CA LEU A 15 13.04 -1.12 16.16
C LEU A 15 12.33 -1.33 14.82
N ALA A 16 11.45 -2.34 14.73
CA ALA A 16 10.66 -2.59 13.53
C ALA A 16 9.71 -1.42 13.21
N SER A 17 9.06 -0.86 14.23
CA SER A 17 8.13 0.27 14.07
C SER A 17 8.86 1.53 13.63
N ALA A 18 10.03 1.83 14.21
CA ALA A 18 10.84 2.97 13.81
C ALA A 18 11.31 2.86 12.34
N ASN A 19 11.75 1.66 11.92
CA ASN A 19 12.13 1.41 10.53
C ASN A 19 10.93 1.54 9.57
N ALA A 20 9.78 0.96 9.95
CA ALA A 20 8.56 1.06 9.15
C ALA A 20 8.07 2.51 9.01
N TYR A 21 8.19 3.32 10.07
CA TYR A 21 7.86 4.74 10.02
C TYR A 21 8.75 5.53 9.05
N LYS A 22 10.06 5.25 9.04
CA LYS A 22 10.99 5.85 8.08
C LYS A 22 10.62 5.47 6.64
N LEU A 23 10.43 4.18 6.38
CA LEU A 23 10.02 3.69 5.06
C LEU A 23 8.67 4.25 4.61
N TRP A 24 7.74 4.45 5.55
CA TRP A 24 6.45 5.06 5.28
C TRP A 24 6.60 6.49 4.73
N ASN A 25 7.39 7.33 5.42
CA ASN A 25 7.64 8.69 4.95
C ASN A 25 8.33 8.72 3.59
N ASP A 26 9.36 7.89 3.39
CA ASP A 26 10.05 7.76 2.09
C ASP A 26 9.09 7.29 0.98
N HIS A 27 8.17 6.37 1.30
CA HIS A 27 7.18 5.86 0.35
C HIS A 27 6.27 6.99 -0.12
N TRP A 28 5.78 7.84 0.80
CA TRP A 28 4.93 8.97 0.45
C TRP A 28 5.68 10.06 -0.30
N GLU A 29 6.93 10.34 0.08
CA GLU A 29 7.80 11.25 -0.68
C GLU A 29 8.02 10.73 -2.10
N HIS A 30 8.28 9.43 -2.27
CA HIS A 30 8.38 8.81 -3.59
C HIS A 30 7.08 8.95 -4.38
N TRP A 31 5.96 8.68 -3.74
CA TRP A 31 4.65 8.72 -4.37
C TRP A 31 4.30 10.13 -4.88
N SER A 32 4.66 11.17 -4.12
CA SER A 32 4.34 12.57 -4.42
C SER A 32 4.94 13.11 -5.73
N HIS A 33 6.01 12.49 -6.23
CA HIS A 33 6.67 12.92 -7.46
C HIS A 33 6.37 12.04 -8.67
N LEU A 34 5.57 10.98 -8.49
CA LEU A 34 5.16 10.14 -9.60
C LEU A 34 4.04 10.81 -10.40
N PRO A 35 3.99 10.64 -11.73
CA PRO A 35 2.90 11.18 -12.55
C PRO A 35 1.56 10.54 -12.16
N PRO A 36 0.41 11.16 -12.49
CA PRO A 36 -0.92 10.61 -12.28
C PRO A 36 -1.03 9.17 -12.82
N LEU A 37 -1.84 8.33 -12.17
CA LEU A 37 -1.96 6.91 -12.55
C LEU A 37 -2.38 6.70 -14.01
N GLU A 38 -3.25 7.58 -14.53
CA GLU A 38 -3.75 7.52 -15.92
C GLU A 38 -2.65 7.77 -16.96
N GLU A 39 -1.57 8.44 -16.57
CA GLU A 39 -0.43 8.74 -17.45
C GLU A 39 0.65 7.66 -17.41
N ARG A 40 0.54 6.70 -16.47
CA ARG A 40 1.52 5.61 -16.33
C ARG A 40 1.23 4.51 -17.35
N THR A 41 2.27 4.03 -18.02
CA THR A 41 2.14 2.96 -19.01
C THR A 41 1.61 1.68 -18.38
N GLU A 42 0.42 1.27 -18.79
CA GLU A 42 -0.16 -0.03 -18.43
C GLU A 42 0.19 -1.09 -19.47
N TYR A 43 0.54 -2.29 -18.98
CA TYR A 43 0.84 -3.44 -19.83
C TYR A 43 -0.39 -4.36 -19.99
N PRO A 44 -0.48 -5.17 -21.07
CA PRO A 44 -1.64 -6.03 -21.33
C PRO A 44 -1.96 -7.07 -20.25
N TYR A 45 -0.99 -7.37 -19.38
CA TYR A 45 -1.14 -8.31 -18.26
C TYR A 45 -1.47 -7.61 -16.93
N GLN A 46 -1.50 -6.27 -16.89
CA GLN A 46 -1.95 -5.50 -15.75
C GLN A 46 -3.45 -5.21 -15.87
N ASN A 47 -4.16 -5.09 -14.75
CA ASN A 47 -5.59 -4.78 -14.70
C ASN A 47 -6.48 -5.67 -15.62
N VAL A 48 -6.08 -6.93 -15.84
CA VAL A 48 -6.83 -7.85 -16.71
C VAL A 48 -8.26 -8.04 -16.21
N ARG A 49 -9.22 -7.95 -17.14
CA ARG A 49 -10.63 -8.16 -16.83
C ARG A 49 -11.35 -8.96 -17.90
N SER A 50 -11.68 -10.21 -17.60
CA SER A 50 -12.50 -11.05 -18.49
C SER A 50 -14.01 -10.81 -18.31
N ARG A 51 -14.44 -10.43 -17.10
CA ARG A 51 -15.83 -10.07 -16.75
C ARG A 51 -15.83 -9.00 -15.66
N ASN A 52 -16.79 -8.09 -15.69
CA ASN A 52 -16.93 -7.04 -14.68
C ASN A 52 -17.19 -7.62 -13.28
N PHE A 53 -16.79 -6.87 -12.24
CA PHE A 53 -17.18 -7.19 -10.88
C PHE A 53 -18.68 -6.95 -10.66
N SER A 54 -19.28 -7.68 -9.71
CA SER A 54 -20.71 -7.58 -9.41
C SER A 54 -21.06 -6.41 -8.48
N TRP A 55 -20.16 -5.44 -8.29
CA TRP A 55 -20.35 -4.30 -7.39
C TRP A 55 -19.79 -3.02 -8.03
N GLY A 56 -20.22 -1.88 -7.49
CA GLY A 56 -19.76 -0.56 -7.93
C GLY A 56 -20.00 -0.34 -9.42
N ASP A 57 -18.98 0.19 -10.10
CA ASP A 57 -18.95 0.38 -11.56
C ASP A 57 -18.48 -0.88 -12.33
N GLY A 58 -18.15 -1.96 -11.60
CA GLY A 58 -17.67 -3.22 -12.16
C GLY A 58 -16.19 -3.24 -12.55
N ASP A 59 -15.47 -2.12 -12.40
CA ASP A 59 -14.07 -1.98 -12.82
C ASP A 59 -13.11 -2.20 -11.63
N LYS A 60 -13.37 -1.55 -10.50
CA LYS A 60 -12.43 -1.50 -9.35
C LYS A 60 -12.69 -2.58 -8.31
N ASN A 61 -11.60 -3.12 -7.74
CA ASN A 61 -11.70 -4.12 -6.67
C ASN A 61 -12.09 -3.46 -5.33
N VAL A 62 -12.41 -4.28 -4.32
CA VAL A 62 -12.91 -3.79 -3.01
C VAL A 62 -11.93 -2.86 -2.29
N ASN A 63 -10.62 -3.09 -2.46
CA ASN A 63 -9.56 -2.32 -1.80
C ASN A 63 -8.89 -1.33 -2.75
N TYR A 64 -9.58 -0.91 -3.80
CA TYR A 64 -9.03 0.05 -4.75
C TYR A 64 -8.95 1.43 -4.11
N HIS A 65 -7.74 1.89 -3.87
CA HIS A 65 -7.47 3.25 -3.40
C HIS A 65 -7.05 4.13 -4.57
N ASN A 66 -7.81 5.20 -4.79
CA ASN A 66 -7.40 6.27 -5.69
C ASN A 66 -6.98 7.47 -4.83
N HIS A 67 -5.67 7.73 -4.79
CA HIS A 67 -5.13 8.86 -4.04
C HIS A 67 -5.55 10.22 -4.64
N ASP A 68 -5.77 10.28 -5.95
CA ASP A 68 -6.17 11.51 -6.65
C ASP A 68 -7.67 11.83 -6.48
N LYS A 69 -8.45 10.90 -5.92
CA LYS A 69 -9.88 11.11 -5.56
C LYS A 69 -10.08 11.83 -4.23
N VAL A 70 -9.02 12.20 -3.53
CA VAL A 70 -9.12 13.08 -2.36
C VAL A 70 -9.12 14.54 -2.84
N LYS A 71 -10.24 14.98 -3.42
CA LYS A 71 -10.60 16.39 -3.62
C LYS A 71 -11.93 16.68 -2.95
#